data_AF-A0AA87NUK1-F1
#
_entry.id   AF-A0AA87NUK1-F1
#
_cell.length_a   1.000
_cell.length_b   1.000
_cell.length_c   1.000
_cell.angle_alpha   90.00
_cell.angle_beta   90.00
_cell.angle_gamma   90.00
#
_symmetry.space_group_name_H-M   'P 1'
#
loop_
_entity.id
_entity.type
_entity.pdbx_description
1 polymer ?
#
loop_
_entity_poly.entity_id
_entity_poly.type
_entity_poly.pdbx_seq_one_letter_code
_entity_poly.pdbx_strand_id
1 'polypeptide(L)'
;MPKAVQYSANSVIYFSGDFDARVFLLHSGHIALNSLDIETGAQVTEYIKTGEFFGVKSALGNYPREESAMVLTDSLVYTFSVAEFESFAQTNTRIILQMLKVFSRQLRNIHHQLESLMDSKQQTNNEDGLFTVATAFYKSQHYQAAAQVAARYRALYPAGKYLAAIGPIIANSTQMAGRSFGEARQTGSVNAAPGGGAAQPEQSNDASVELTFQLAEDLAKQQKWADAYKQYHTIIELKQGANIEASYLGAARCLYKQAEYVRCIQLGTGFITQFPKSLKLAEILMFLGLCYQGMDRPDKALPFYDKALTMAGPLLVPKIKELQATCEGAIHA
;
A
#
# COMPACT_ATOMS: atom_id res chain seq x y z
N MET A 1 29.43 23.21 -14.52
CA MET A 1 29.43 22.81 -15.95
C MET A 1 29.49 21.29 -15.96
N PRO A 2 28.66 20.61 -16.78
CA PRO A 2 28.54 19.16 -16.71
C PRO A 2 29.88 18.47 -16.98
N LYS A 3 30.13 17.38 -16.27
CA LYS A 3 31.35 16.58 -16.44
C LYS A 3 31.15 15.56 -17.55
N ALA A 4 32.01 15.60 -18.57
CA ALA A 4 32.09 14.55 -19.58
C ALA A 4 32.77 13.32 -18.96
N VAL A 5 32.11 12.16 -19.05
CA VAL A 5 32.62 10.88 -18.56
C VAL A 5 32.58 9.87 -19.70
N GLN A 6 33.73 9.23 -19.95
CA GLN A 6 33.85 8.16 -20.93
C GLN A 6 33.56 6.84 -20.23
N TYR A 7 32.63 6.06 -20.79
CA TYR A 7 32.29 4.73 -20.32
C TYR A 7 32.67 3.72 -21.40
N SER A 8 33.38 2.66 -21.01
CA SER A 8 33.66 1.54 -21.91
C SER A 8 32.42 0.66 -22.09
N ALA A 9 32.38 -0.10 -23.18
CA ALA A 9 31.36 -1.13 -23.39
C ALA A 9 31.24 -2.06 -22.17
N ASN A 10 30.01 -2.50 -21.90
CA ASN A 10 29.59 -3.34 -20.76
C ASN A 10 29.75 -2.72 -19.36
N SER A 11 30.07 -1.43 -19.26
CA SER A 11 30.07 -0.74 -17.96
C SER A 11 28.65 -0.44 -17.48
N VAL A 12 28.49 -0.32 -16.17
CA VAL A 12 27.24 0.07 -15.53
C VAL A 12 27.39 1.49 -14.98
N ILE A 13 26.45 2.36 -15.30
CA ILE A 13 26.45 3.76 -14.83
C ILE A 13 25.83 3.85 -13.43
N TYR A 14 24.73 3.13 -13.21
CA TYR A 14 24.06 2.98 -11.91
C TYR A 14 23.17 1.73 -11.92
N PHE A 15 22.88 1.19 -10.74
CA PHE A 15 21.96 0.08 -10.54
C PHE A 15 20.59 0.55 -10.05
N SER A 16 19.56 -0.25 -10.31
CA SER A 16 18.24 -0.08 -9.70
C SER A 16 18.36 -0.18 -8.17
N GLY A 17 17.71 0.73 -7.45
CA GLY A 17 17.79 0.84 -6.00
C GLY A 17 18.84 1.84 -5.50
N ASP A 18 19.79 2.26 -6.35
CA ASP A 18 20.82 3.22 -5.97
C ASP A 18 20.20 4.58 -5.62
N PHE A 19 20.73 5.24 -4.59
CA PHE A 19 20.45 6.64 -4.30
C PHE A 19 21.51 7.49 -4.99
N ASP A 20 21.24 7.88 -6.23
CA ASP A 20 22.08 8.78 -7.01
C ASP A 20 21.24 9.92 -7.56
N ALA A 21 21.60 11.16 -7.21
CA ALA A 21 20.89 12.37 -7.60
C ALA A 21 21.41 12.97 -8.92
N ARG A 22 22.34 12.29 -9.62
CA ARG A 22 22.90 12.81 -10.87
C ARG A 22 21.95 12.59 -12.05
N VAL A 23 21.97 13.52 -12.98
CA VAL A 23 21.28 13.42 -14.28
C VAL A 23 22.33 13.17 -15.36
N PHE A 24 21.99 12.32 -16.34
CA PHE A 24 22.91 11.96 -17.41
C PHE A 24 22.34 12.31 -18.77
N LEU A 25 23.21 12.69 -19.70
CA LEU A 25 22.89 12.95 -21.10
C LEU A 25 23.81 12.11 -21.98
N LEU A 26 23.21 11.30 -22.84
CA LEU A 26 23.97 10.51 -23.81
C LEU A 26 24.45 11.42 -24.96
N HIS A 27 25.77 11.59 -25.10
CA HIS A 27 26.36 12.34 -26.21
C HIS A 27 26.74 11.45 -27.40
N SER A 28 27.26 10.25 -27.14
CA SER A 28 27.56 9.25 -28.18
C SER A 28 27.58 7.84 -27.59
N GLY A 29 27.30 6.83 -28.42
CA GLY A 29 27.27 5.42 -28.04
C GLY A 29 25.86 4.87 -27.79
N HIS A 30 25.77 3.73 -27.13
CA HIS A 30 24.52 3.00 -26.90
C HIS A 30 24.38 2.59 -25.42
N ILE A 31 23.24 2.95 -24.82
CA ILE A 31 22.92 2.65 -23.42
C ILE A 31 21.54 2.00 -23.36
N ALA A 32 21.43 0.94 -22.56
CA ALA A 32 20.19 0.27 -22.22
C ALA A 32 19.82 0.53 -20.76
N LEU A 33 18.56 0.84 -20.53
CA LEU A 33 17.92 0.92 -19.22
C LEU A 33 17.11 -0.35 -18.99
N ASN A 34 17.48 -1.11 -17.97
CA ASN A 34 16.82 -2.35 -17.61
C ASN A 34 16.00 -2.16 -16.33
N SER A 35 14.70 -2.42 -16.41
CA SER A 35 13.77 -2.39 -15.28
C SER A 35 12.93 -3.66 -15.24
N LEU A 36 12.18 -3.85 -14.16
CA LEU A 36 11.18 -4.91 -14.04
C LEU A 36 9.79 -4.30 -14.21
N ASP A 37 8.99 -4.91 -15.06
CA ASP A 37 7.56 -4.61 -15.16
C ASP A 37 6.87 -4.99 -13.84
N ILE A 38 6.15 -4.05 -13.24
CA ILE A 38 5.48 -4.22 -11.95
C ILE A 38 4.29 -5.19 -12.10
N GLU A 39 3.68 -5.30 -13.28
CA GLU A 39 2.52 -6.15 -13.54
C GLU A 39 2.93 -7.58 -13.86
N THR A 40 3.87 -7.75 -14.78
CA THR A 40 4.26 -9.07 -15.30
C THR A 40 5.47 -9.66 -14.60
N GLY A 41 6.28 -8.84 -13.92
CA GLY A 41 7.60 -9.23 -13.41
C GLY A 41 8.64 -9.47 -14.50
N ALA A 42 8.31 -9.22 -15.78
CA ALA A 42 9.22 -9.39 -16.89
C ALA A 42 10.27 -8.27 -16.92
N GLN A 43 11.44 -8.58 -17.45
CA GLN A 43 12.47 -7.58 -17.67
C GLN A 43 12.10 -6.71 -18.88
N VAL A 44 12.09 -5.39 -18.69
CA VAL A 44 11.86 -4.40 -19.72
C VAL A 44 13.18 -3.68 -19.99
N THR A 45 13.54 -3.59 -21.27
CA THR A 45 14.75 -2.89 -21.72
C THR A 45 14.36 -1.70 -22.60
N GLU A 46 14.75 -0.51 -22.19
CA GLU A 46 14.58 0.73 -22.95
C GLU A 46 15.95 1.23 -23.46
N TYR A 47 16.03 1.61 -24.73
CA TYR A 47 17.28 2.09 -25.34
C TYR A 47 17.29 3.62 -25.41
N ILE A 48 18.33 4.23 -24.86
CA ILE A 48 18.51 5.69 -24.84
C ILE A 48 19.04 6.19 -26.18
N LYS A 49 18.43 7.24 -26.70
CA LYS A 49 18.89 7.89 -27.94
C LYS A 49 19.95 8.95 -27.66
N THR A 50 20.81 9.18 -28.65
CA THR A 50 21.77 10.29 -28.58
C THR A 50 21.05 11.62 -28.41
N GLY A 51 21.51 12.44 -27.46
CA GLY A 51 20.88 13.71 -27.08
C GLY A 51 19.73 13.55 -26.08
N GLU A 52 19.44 12.34 -25.62
CA GLU A 52 18.40 12.07 -24.63
C GLU A 52 18.96 12.01 -23.20
N PHE A 53 18.18 12.55 -22.26
CA PHE A 53 18.49 12.51 -20.85
C PHE A 53 17.97 11.22 -20.21
N PHE A 54 18.72 10.66 -19.27
CA PHE A 54 18.31 9.52 -18.47
C PHE A 54 18.67 9.72 -16.98
N GLY A 55 18.02 8.96 -16.10
CA GLY A 55 18.12 9.13 -14.65
C GLY A 55 17.43 10.39 -14.10
N VAL A 56 16.64 11.09 -14.91
CA VAL A 56 16.01 12.36 -14.51
C VAL A 56 14.94 12.18 -13.43
N LYS A 57 14.14 11.11 -13.54
CA LYS A 57 13.00 10.84 -12.63
C LYS A 57 13.47 10.72 -11.18
N SER A 58 14.41 9.81 -10.92
CA SER A 58 14.98 9.58 -9.60
C SER A 58 15.73 10.80 -9.06
N ALA A 59 16.46 11.51 -9.93
CA ALA A 59 17.23 12.70 -9.54
C ALA A 59 16.34 13.87 -9.09
N LEU A 60 15.26 14.17 -9.83
CA LEU A 60 14.35 15.27 -9.50
C LEU A 60 13.33 14.90 -8.42
N GLY A 61 12.90 13.63 -8.39
CA GLY A 61 11.95 13.14 -7.39
C GLY A 61 12.58 12.77 -6.05
N ASN A 62 13.91 12.69 -5.98
CA ASN A 62 14.66 12.21 -4.81
C ASN A 62 14.20 10.80 -4.36
N TYR A 63 14.04 9.92 -5.35
CA TYR A 63 13.70 8.51 -5.17
C TYR A 63 14.87 7.63 -5.61
N PRO A 64 14.98 6.38 -5.14
CA PRO A 64 15.98 5.45 -5.66
C PRO A 64 15.81 5.22 -7.17
N ARG A 65 16.87 4.74 -7.84
CA ARG A 65 16.83 4.37 -9.26
C ARG A 65 15.80 3.28 -9.50
N GLU A 66 14.91 3.49 -10.47
CA GLU A 66 13.91 2.48 -10.86
C GLU A 66 14.50 1.44 -11.83
N GLU A 67 15.54 1.84 -12.58
CA GLU A 67 16.20 1.02 -13.59
C GLU A 67 17.71 0.93 -13.35
N SER A 68 18.36 -0.06 -13.97
CA SER A 68 19.82 -0.15 -14.09
C SER A 68 20.26 0.35 -15.47
N ALA A 69 21.25 1.23 -15.52
CA ALA A 69 21.79 1.78 -16.76
C ALA A 69 23.08 1.06 -17.18
N MET A 70 23.02 0.32 -18.29
CA MET A 70 24.14 -0.45 -18.83
C MET A 70 24.59 0.11 -20.19
N VAL A 71 25.89 0.27 -20.35
CA VAL A 71 26.55 0.74 -21.56
C VAL A 71 26.81 -0.44 -22.48
N LEU A 72 26.30 -0.39 -23.72
CA LEU A 72 26.43 -1.47 -24.69
C LEU A 72 27.67 -1.32 -25.58
N THR A 73 28.03 -0.07 -25.89
CA THR A 73 29.22 0.29 -26.67
C THR A 73 29.94 1.44 -25.97
N ASP A 74 31.23 1.65 -26.25
CA ASP A 74 31.96 2.82 -25.74
C ASP A 74 31.13 4.10 -25.95
N SER A 75 30.86 4.79 -24.85
CA SER A 75 29.88 5.87 -24.80
C SER A 75 30.44 7.10 -24.08
N LEU A 76 30.12 8.28 -24.60
CA LEU A 76 30.39 9.55 -23.94
C LEU A 76 29.11 10.07 -23.30
N VAL A 77 29.17 10.29 -21.99
CA VAL A 77 28.01 10.72 -21.19
C VAL A 77 28.36 11.99 -20.43
N TYR A 78 27.50 13.00 -20.54
CA TYR A 78 27.59 14.18 -19.67
C TYR A 78 26.83 13.92 -18.39
N THR A 79 27.50 14.14 -17.26
CA THR A 79 26.94 14.01 -15.92
C THR A 79 26.67 15.38 -15.33
N PHE A 80 25.47 15.57 -14.80
CA PHE A 80 24.99 16.79 -14.19
C PHE A 80 24.65 16.50 -12.72
N SER A 81 25.01 17.43 -11.83
CA SER A 81 24.28 17.57 -10.56
C SER A 81 22.88 18.14 -10.82
N VAL A 82 21.96 18.00 -9.84
CA VAL A 82 20.61 18.57 -9.93
C VAL A 82 20.67 20.08 -10.21
N ALA A 83 21.49 20.82 -9.47
CA ALA A 83 21.64 22.27 -9.65
C ALA A 83 22.18 22.66 -11.05
N GLU A 84 23.12 21.88 -11.60
CA GLU A 84 23.63 22.12 -12.95
C GLU A 84 22.59 21.81 -14.02
N PHE A 85 21.82 20.74 -13.82
CA PHE A 85 20.72 20.39 -14.72
C PHE A 85 19.64 21.48 -14.72
N GLU A 86 19.24 21.97 -13.55
CA GLU A 86 18.28 23.06 -13.41
C GLU A 86 18.75 24.35 -14.12
N SER A 87 20.00 24.77 -13.87
CA SER A 87 20.58 25.94 -14.54
C SER A 87 20.65 25.76 -16.07
N PHE A 88 21.03 24.56 -16.52
CA PHE A 88 21.07 24.22 -17.93
C PHE A 88 19.67 24.25 -18.57
N ALA A 89 18.66 23.73 -17.89
CA ALA A 89 17.28 23.71 -18.34
C ALA A 89 16.69 25.13 -18.39
N GLN A 90 16.97 25.97 -17.39
CA GLN A 90 16.53 27.37 -17.35
C GLN A 90 17.11 28.18 -18.53
N THR A 91 18.37 27.94 -18.87
CA THR A 91 19.02 28.60 -20.01
C THR A 91 18.49 28.09 -21.35
N ASN A 92 18.06 26.82 -21.41
CA ASN A 92 17.57 26.16 -22.62
C ASN A 92 16.10 25.74 -22.49
N THR A 93 15.20 26.72 -22.48
CA THR A 93 13.74 26.50 -22.29
C THR A 93 13.10 25.50 -23.26
N ARG A 94 13.68 25.31 -24.46
CA ARG A 94 13.24 24.28 -25.42
C ARG A 94 13.29 22.86 -24.82
N ILE A 95 14.26 22.58 -23.96
CA ILE A 95 14.43 21.27 -23.31
C ILE A 95 13.28 21.03 -22.33
N ILE A 96 12.96 22.04 -21.51
CA ILE A 96 11.84 21.99 -20.56
C ILE A 96 10.52 21.71 -21.29
N LEU A 97 10.25 22.41 -22.39
CA LEU A 97 9.04 22.19 -23.19
C LEU A 97 8.97 20.77 -23.77
N GLN A 98 10.11 20.22 -24.20
CA GLN A 98 10.16 18.84 -24.71
C GLN A 98 9.91 17.82 -23.60
N MET A 99 10.49 18.03 -22.42
CA MET A 99 10.26 17.17 -21.25
C MET A 99 8.80 17.20 -20.80
N LEU A 100 8.18 18.40 -20.74
CA LEU A 100 6.76 18.54 -20.43
C LEU A 100 5.89 17.75 -21.41
N LYS A 101 6.17 17.84 -22.72
CA LYS A 101 5.44 17.06 -23.74
C LYS A 101 5.60 15.56 -23.54
N VAL A 102 6.81 15.08 -23.26
CA VAL A 102 7.08 13.66 -23.01
C VAL A 102 6.32 13.18 -21.77
N PHE A 103 6.39 13.92 -20.66
CA PHE A 103 5.66 13.59 -19.44
C PHE A 103 4.14 13.61 -19.64
N SER A 104 3.59 14.59 -20.36
CA SER A 104 2.15 14.61 -20.68
C SER A 104 1.73 13.39 -21.48
N ARG A 105 2.56 12.95 -22.44
CA ARG A 105 2.28 11.73 -23.21
C ARG A 105 2.35 10.48 -22.34
N GLN A 106 3.36 10.37 -21.48
CA GLN A 106 3.50 9.25 -20.54
C GLN A 106 2.31 9.18 -19.58
N LEU A 107 1.88 10.31 -19.02
CA LEU A 107 0.73 10.36 -18.12
C LEU A 107 -0.56 9.93 -18.84
N ARG A 108 -0.75 10.36 -20.09
CA ARG A 108 -1.88 9.91 -20.91
C ARG A 108 -1.84 8.40 -21.19
N ASN A 109 -0.65 7.86 -21.48
CA ASN A 109 -0.49 6.42 -21.68
C ASN A 109 -0.85 5.64 -20.41
N ILE A 110 -0.43 6.13 -19.23
CA ILE A 110 -0.81 5.56 -17.93
C ILE A 110 -2.33 5.61 -17.75
N HIS A 111 -2.99 6.73 -18.08
CA HIS A 111 -4.46 6.79 -18.03
C HIS A 111 -5.12 5.73 -18.91
N HIS A 112 -4.65 5.54 -20.16
CA HIS A 112 -5.19 4.51 -21.04
C HIS A 112 -4.91 3.09 -20.55
N GLN A 113 -3.74 2.84 -19.94
CA GLN A 113 -3.43 1.57 -19.30
C GLN A 113 -4.36 1.31 -18.10
N LEU A 114 -4.57 2.31 -17.24
CA LEU A 114 -5.52 2.21 -16.13
C LEU A 114 -6.95 1.95 -16.61
N GLU A 115 -7.40 2.67 -17.62
CA GLU A 115 -8.72 2.48 -18.25
C GLU A 115 -8.86 1.04 -18.78
N SER A 116 -7.87 0.55 -19.53
CA SER A 116 -7.85 -0.84 -20.01
C SER A 116 -7.85 -1.87 -18.88
N LEU A 117 -7.12 -1.64 -17.79
CA LEU A 117 -7.08 -2.54 -16.63
C LEU A 117 -8.41 -2.55 -15.88
N MET A 118 -9.08 -1.40 -15.77
CA MET A 118 -10.40 -1.29 -15.17
C MET A 118 -11.45 -2.00 -16.04
N ASP A 119 -11.46 -1.75 -17.34
CA ASP A 119 -12.37 -2.41 -18.28
C ASP A 119 -12.17 -3.94 -18.31
N SER A 120 -10.91 -4.40 -18.24
CA SER A 120 -10.59 -5.84 -18.28
C SER A 120 -11.03 -6.61 -17.02
N LYS A 121 -11.17 -5.96 -15.86
CA LYS A 121 -11.63 -6.60 -14.61
C LYS A 121 -13.13 -6.45 -14.35
N GLN A 122 -13.86 -5.67 -15.17
CA GLN A 122 -15.27 -5.33 -14.94
C GLN A 122 -16.24 -5.81 -16.03
N GLN A 123 -15.87 -6.83 -16.81
CA GLN A 123 -16.85 -7.66 -17.50
C GLN A 123 -17.25 -8.91 -16.68
N THR A 124 -17.31 -8.84 -15.35
CA THR A 124 -18.33 -9.65 -14.67
C THR A 124 -19.67 -9.07 -15.08
N ASN A 125 -20.44 -9.80 -15.88
CA ASN A 125 -21.82 -9.47 -16.21
C ASN A 125 -22.48 -8.90 -14.95
N ASN A 126 -23.09 -7.71 -15.02
CA ASN A 126 -23.62 -7.00 -13.84
C ASN A 126 -24.55 -7.90 -13.01
N GLU A 127 -25.20 -8.86 -13.66
CA GLU A 127 -25.96 -9.92 -13.04
C GLU A 127 -25.10 -10.87 -12.17
N ASP A 128 -24.00 -11.40 -12.71
CA ASP A 128 -23.04 -12.28 -12.00
C ASP A 128 -22.42 -11.57 -10.79
N GLY A 129 -22.08 -10.30 -10.95
CA GLY A 129 -21.51 -9.48 -9.88
C GLY A 129 -22.48 -9.32 -8.70
N LEU A 130 -23.75 -8.97 -9.00
CA LEU A 130 -24.77 -8.79 -7.98
C LEU A 130 -25.15 -10.10 -7.28
N PHE A 131 -25.15 -11.23 -8.01
CA PHE A 131 -25.32 -12.56 -7.43
C PHE A 131 -24.15 -12.94 -6.49
N THR A 132 -22.91 -12.65 -6.89
CA THR A 132 -21.71 -12.93 -6.10
C THR A 132 -21.73 -12.15 -4.78
N VAL A 133 -22.08 -10.86 -4.82
CA VAL A 133 -22.19 -10.02 -3.63
C VAL A 133 -23.28 -10.54 -2.68
N ALA A 134 -24.47 -10.86 -3.21
CA ALA A 134 -25.56 -11.41 -2.40
C ALA A 134 -25.16 -12.73 -1.70
N THR A 135 -24.47 -13.61 -2.44
CA THR A 135 -24.00 -14.90 -1.91
C THR A 135 -22.88 -14.73 -0.89
N ALA A 136 -21.96 -13.78 -1.09
CA ALA A 136 -20.89 -13.47 -0.15
C ALA A 136 -21.43 -12.93 1.18
N PHE A 137 -22.38 -11.99 1.15
CA PHE A 137 -23.02 -11.48 2.37
C PHE A 137 -23.81 -12.57 3.11
N TYR A 138 -24.47 -13.46 2.37
CA TYR A 138 -25.18 -14.59 2.97
C TYR A 138 -24.22 -15.56 3.67
N LYS A 139 -23.11 -15.93 3.02
CA LYS A 139 -22.09 -16.83 3.59
C LYS A 139 -21.38 -16.24 4.81
N SER A 140 -21.18 -14.93 4.84
CA SER A 140 -20.59 -14.20 5.97
C SER A 140 -21.59 -13.85 7.07
N GLN A 141 -22.83 -14.39 7.02
CA GLN A 141 -23.90 -14.19 8.00
C GLN A 141 -24.38 -12.74 8.14
N HIS A 142 -24.06 -11.86 7.19
CA HIS A 142 -24.59 -10.50 7.11
C HIS A 142 -25.97 -10.50 6.44
N TYR A 143 -26.94 -11.13 7.11
CA TYR A 143 -28.27 -11.42 6.53
C TYR A 143 -29.05 -10.17 6.11
N GLN A 144 -28.97 -9.06 6.85
CA GLN A 144 -29.66 -7.82 6.47
C GLN A 144 -29.13 -7.25 5.14
N ALA A 145 -27.82 -7.21 4.95
CA ALA A 145 -27.19 -6.78 3.70
C ALA A 145 -27.46 -7.77 2.56
N ALA A 146 -27.38 -9.08 2.85
CA ALA A 146 -27.69 -10.13 1.89
C ALA A 146 -29.14 -10.01 1.37
N ALA A 147 -30.11 -9.77 2.24
CA ALA A 147 -31.52 -9.57 1.88
C ALA A 147 -31.72 -8.36 0.97
N GLN A 148 -31.08 -7.23 1.28
CA GLN A 148 -31.18 -6.00 0.46
C GLN A 148 -30.60 -6.19 -0.94
N VAL A 149 -29.41 -6.77 -1.04
CA VAL A 149 -28.75 -7.02 -2.33
C VAL A 149 -29.52 -8.05 -3.15
N ALA A 150 -30.00 -9.12 -2.51
CA ALA A 150 -30.79 -10.17 -3.17
C ALA A 150 -32.17 -9.66 -3.65
N ALA A 151 -32.84 -8.79 -2.88
CA ALA A 151 -34.07 -8.13 -3.30
C ALA A 151 -33.83 -7.20 -4.50
N ARG A 152 -32.72 -6.46 -4.50
CA ARG A 152 -32.32 -5.60 -5.62
C ARG A 152 -31.98 -6.41 -6.88
N TYR A 153 -31.37 -7.59 -6.73
CA TYR A 153 -31.14 -8.52 -7.84
C TYR A 153 -32.47 -8.94 -8.49
N ARG A 154 -33.46 -9.34 -7.68
CA ARG A 154 -34.77 -9.76 -8.18
C ARG A 154 -35.53 -8.62 -8.89
N ALA A 155 -35.36 -7.39 -8.42
CA ALA A 155 -35.98 -6.21 -9.04
C ALA A 155 -35.35 -5.85 -10.39
N LEU A 156 -34.03 -5.96 -10.51
CA LEU A 156 -33.29 -5.59 -11.72
C LEU A 156 -33.26 -6.70 -12.78
N TYR A 157 -33.29 -7.96 -12.37
CA TYR A 157 -33.19 -9.13 -13.25
C TYR A 157 -34.37 -10.10 -13.03
N PRO A 158 -35.60 -9.74 -13.43
CA PRO A 158 -36.80 -10.56 -13.23
C PRO A 158 -36.82 -11.87 -14.03
N ALA A 159 -35.93 -12.01 -15.03
CA ALA A 159 -35.66 -13.26 -15.76
C ALA A 159 -34.18 -13.68 -15.66
N GLY A 160 -33.50 -13.29 -14.58
CA GLY A 160 -32.08 -13.59 -14.35
C GLY A 160 -31.80 -15.08 -14.14
N LYS A 161 -30.61 -15.52 -14.56
CA LYS A 161 -30.05 -16.86 -14.45
C LYS A 161 -29.99 -17.39 -13.01
N TYR A 162 -29.80 -16.51 -12.01
CA TYR A 162 -29.62 -16.90 -10.60
C TYR A 162 -30.85 -16.71 -9.71
N LEU A 163 -32.03 -16.44 -10.29
CA LEU A 163 -33.27 -16.24 -9.51
C LEU A 163 -33.61 -17.43 -8.59
N ALA A 164 -33.39 -18.66 -9.06
CA ALA A 164 -33.61 -19.87 -8.27
C ALA A 164 -32.70 -19.94 -7.03
N ALA A 165 -31.48 -19.41 -7.11
CA ALA A 165 -30.53 -19.38 -6.00
C ALA A 165 -30.73 -18.16 -5.07
N ILE A 166 -31.24 -17.04 -5.61
CA ILE A 166 -31.52 -15.80 -4.86
C ILE A 166 -32.79 -15.91 -4.01
N GLY A 167 -33.81 -16.64 -4.46
CA GLY A 167 -35.06 -16.84 -3.71
C GLY A 167 -34.85 -17.34 -2.27
N PRO A 168 -34.09 -18.44 -2.06
CA PRO A 168 -33.72 -18.93 -0.73
C PRO A 168 -32.92 -17.93 0.10
N ILE A 169 -32.01 -17.17 -0.51
CA ILE A 169 -31.21 -16.15 0.19
C ILE A 169 -32.13 -15.08 0.77
N ILE A 170 -33.14 -14.62 0.03
CA ILE A 170 -34.11 -13.63 0.53
C ILE A 170 -34.93 -14.23 1.69
N ALA A 171 -35.48 -15.42 1.51
CA ALA A 171 -36.34 -16.06 2.51
C ALA A 171 -35.59 -16.32 3.83
N ASN A 172 -34.39 -16.89 3.75
CA ASN A 172 -33.59 -17.22 4.93
C ASN A 172 -33.02 -15.96 5.60
N SER A 173 -32.57 -14.97 4.81
CA SER A 173 -31.98 -13.75 5.35
C SER A 173 -33.01 -12.85 6.04
N THR A 174 -34.24 -12.79 5.53
CA THR A 174 -35.33 -12.04 6.17
C THR A 174 -35.80 -12.70 7.46
N GLN A 175 -35.87 -14.03 7.50
CA GLN A 175 -36.18 -14.78 8.72
C GLN A 175 -35.08 -14.66 9.79
N MET A 176 -33.80 -14.65 9.39
CA MET A 176 -32.67 -14.50 10.31
C MET A 176 -32.46 -13.04 10.75
N ALA A 177 -32.77 -12.05 9.91
CA ALA A 177 -32.75 -10.63 10.29
C ALA A 177 -33.78 -10.31 11.39
N GLY A 178 -34.94 -10.97 11.38
CA GLY A 178 -35.94 -10.89 12.46
C GLY A 178 -35.53 -11.58 13.77
N ARG A 179 -34.37 -12.26 13.81
CA ARG A 179 -33.78 -12.85 15.02
C ARG A 179 -32.53 -12.11 15.50
N SER A 180 -32.22 -10.95 14.92
CA SER A 180 -31.13 -10.09 15.39
C SER A 180 -31.44 -9.59 16.79
N PHE A 181 -30.54 -9.91 17.72
CA PHE A 181 -30.54 -9.47 19.11
C PHE A 181 -30.90 -7.98 19.25
N GLY A 182 -32.00 -7.69 19.96
CA GLY A 182 -32.30 -6.35 20.48
C GLY A 182 -33.36 -5.53 19.72
N GLU A 183 -34.54 -6.08 19.43
CA GLU A 183 -35.73 -5.23 19.22
C GLU A 183 -36.25 -4.71 20.56
N ALA A 184 -35.71 -3.57 21.00
CA ALA A 184 -36.39 -2.71 21.97
C ALA A 184 -37.47 -1.92 21.23
N ARG A 185 -38.73 -2.24 21.59
CA ARG A 185 -39.98 -1.52 21.30
C ARG A 185 -39.82 -0.07 20.82
N GLN A 186 -40.24 0.18 19.58
CA GLN A 186 -40.73 1.49 19.17
C GLN A 186 -42.12 1.71 19.77
N THR A 187 -42.22 2.62 20.74
CA THR A 187 -43.47 3.28 21.12
C THR A 187 -43.18 4.75 21.44
N GLY A 188 -43.83 5.67 20.71
CA GLY A 188 -44.15 7.01 21.22
C GLY A 188 -43.54 8.21 20.49
N SER A 189 -44.40 8.92 19.74
CA SER A 189 -44.33 10.33 19.28
C SER A 189 -43.93 11.29 20.44
N VAL A 190 -43.38 12.52 20.30
CA VAL A 190 -43.90 13.73 19.60
C VAL A 190 -42.84 14.88 19.55
N ASN A 191 -42.84 15.64 18.44
CA ASN A 191 -42.67 17.11 18.20
C ASN A 191 -41.68 18.07 18.94
N ALA A 192 -40.99 18.89 18.10
CA ALA A 192 -40.76 20.37 18.16
C ALA A 192 -39.78 20.94 19.21
N ALA A 193 -38.90 21.94 18.99
CA ALA A 193 -38.43 22.76 17.84
C ALA A 193 -37.13 23.54 18.29
N PRO A 194 -36.62 24.63 17.66
CA PRO A 194 -35.20 24.84 17.42
C PRO A 194 -34.54 25.97 18.25
N GLY A 195 -33.20 26.00 18.29
CA GLY A 195 -32.46 27.25 18.52
C GLY A 195 -31.15 27.13 19.31
N GLY A 196 -30.19 27.96 18.91
CA GLY A 196 -29.13 28.48 19.79
C GLY A 196 -27.79 27.77 19.69
N GLY A 197 -26.84 28.41 18.99
CA GLY A 197 -25.46 27.95 18.93
C GLY A 197 -24.72 28.08 20.27
N ALA A 198 -23.74 27.20 20.46
CA ALA A 198 -22.54 27.45 21.25
C ALA A 198 -21.44 26.49 20.78
N ALA A 199 -20.23 27.03 20.65
CA ALA A 199 -19.02 26.29 20.34
C ALA A 199 -18.69 25.25 21.43
N GLN A 200 -18.16 24.12 20.97
CA GLN A 200 -17.42 23.00 21.58
C GLN A 200 -17.21 22.93 23.10
N PRO A 201 -17.07 21.68 23.59
CA PRO A 201 -15.72 21.25 23.99
C PRO A 201 -15.30 19.92 23.35
N GLU A 202 -14.13 19.89 22.70
CA GLU A 202 -13.47 18.72 22.11
C GLU A 202 -12.97 17.66 23.12
N GLN A 203 -13.44 17.65 24.36
CA GLN A 203 -12.93 16.77 25.42
C GLN A 203 -13.58 15.37 25.48
N SER A 204 -14.63 15.10 24.70
CA SER A 204 -15.36 13.82 24.78
C SER A 204 -14.77 12.69 23.91
N ASN A 205 -14.09 13.00 22.80
CA ASN A 205 -13.59 11.97 21.88
C ASN A 205 -12.32 11.28 22.38
N ASP A 206 -11.40 12.00 23.04
CA ASP A 206 -10.11 11.44 23.44
C ASP A 206 -10.24 10.35 24.53
N ALA A 207 -11.16 10.55 25.48
CA ALA A 207 -11.50 9.54 26.50
C ALA A 207 -12.11 8.26 25.88
N SER A 208 -12.87 8.40 24.79
CA SER A 208 -13.47 7.26 24.08
C SER A 208 -12.42 6.44 23.30
N VAL A 209 -11.41 7.10 22.74
CA VAL A 209 -10.30 6.46 22.05
C VAL A 209 -9.40 5.72 23.03
N GLU A 210 -9.13 6.30 24.20
CA GLU A 210 -8.36 5.65 25.27
C GLU A 210 -9.06 4.37 25.78
N LEU A 211 -10.38 4.43 25.99
CA LEU A 211 -11.15 3.26 26.40
C LEU A 211 -11.15 2.15 25.33
N THR A 212 -11.17 2.55 24.06
CA THR A 212 -11.05 1.63 22.92
C THR A 212 -9.67 0.96 22.89
N PHE A 213 -8.60 1.71 23.21
CA PHE A 213 -7.25 1.18 23.29
C PHE A 213 -7.10 0.15 24.41
N GLN A 214 -7.63 0.44 25.60
CA GLN A 214 -7.61 -0.48 26.73
C GLN A 214 -8.37 -1.78 26.43
N LEU A 215 -9.54 -1.65 25.80
CA LEU A 215 -10.30 -2.82 25.34
C LEU A 215 -9.49 -3.66 24.33
N ALA A 216 -8.77 -3.03 23.41
CA ALA A 216 -7.92 -3.71 22.44
C ALA A 216 -6.80 -4.51 23.13
N GLU A 217 -6.13 -3.91 24.12
CA GLU A 217 -5.09 -4.57 24.92
C GLU A 217 -5.63 -5.77 25.70
N ASP A 218 -6.81 -5.65 26.30
CA ASP A 218 -7.42 -6.74 27.05
C ASP A 218 -7.87 -7.91 26.14
N LEU A 219 -8.40 -7.60 24.96
CA LEU A 219 -8.70 -8.61 23.94
C LEU A 219 -7.42 -9.29 23.43
N ALA A 220 -6.33 -8.54 23.26
CA ALA A 220 -5.04 -9.07 22.84
C ALA A 220 -4.43 -10.00 23.91
N LYS A 221 -4.56 -9.66 25.20
CA LYS A 221 -4.16 -10.55 26.32
C LYS A 221 -4.96 -11.84 26.34
N GLN A 222 -6.25 -11.77 25.99
CA GLN A 222 -7.13 -12.94 25.83
C GLN A 222 -6.87 -13.73 24.54
N GLN A 223 -5.88 -13.35 23.73
CA GLN A 223 -5.57 -13.96 22.43
C GLN A 223 -6.73 -13.90 21.41
N LYS A 224 -7.70 -12.99 21.61
CA LYS A 224 -8.77 -12.73 20.65
C LYS A 224 -8.27 -11.78 19.57
N TRP A 225 -7.33 -12.25 18.76
CA TRP A 225 -6.56 -11.42 17.81
C TRP A 225 -7.43 -10.69 16.80
N ALA A 226 -8.49 -11.33 16.29
CA ALA A 226 -9.40 -10.74 15.31
C ALA A 226 -10.19 -9.57 15.90
N ASP A 227 -10.69 -9.71 17.13
CA ASP A 227 -11.46 -8.64 17.79
C ASP A 227 -10.56 -7.53 18.31
N ALA A 228 -9.38 -7.88 18.84
CA ALA A 228 -8.35 -6.91 19.21
C ALA A 228 -7.92 -6.06 18.01
N TYR A 229 -7.70 -6.68 16.84
CA TYR A 229 -7.36 -5.97 15.60
C TYR A 229 -8.44 -4.95 15.21
N LYS A 230 -9.73 -5.31 15.28
CA LYS A 230 -10.83 -4.37 14.97
C LYS A 230 -10.75 -3.12 15.84
N GLN A 231 -10.50 -3.29 17.14
CA GLN A 231 -10.40 -2.16 18.07
C GLN A 231 -9.19 -1.26 17.74
N TYR A 232 -8.00 -1.85 17.51
CA TYR A 232 -6.83 -1.07 17.10
C TYR A 232 -7.03 -0.38 15.75
N HIS A 233 -7.69 -1.03 14.79
CA HIS A 233 -7.95 -0.47 13.47
C HIS A 233 -8.87 0.75 13.55
N THR A 234 -9.93 0.69 14.37
CA THR A 234 -10.81 1.85 14.62
C THR A 234 -10.01 3.06 15.10
N ILE A 235 -9.05 2.86 16.02
CA ILE A 235 -8.19 3.95 16.53
C ILE A 235 -7.31 4.52 15.40
N ILE A 236 -6.75 3.65 14.56
CA ILE A 236 -5.93 4.04 13.42
C ILE A 236 -6.74 4.84 12.39
N GLU A 237 -7.99 4.45 12.11
CA GLU A 237 -8.88 5.14 11.17
C GLU A 237 -9.30 6.52 11.67
N LEU A 238 -9.56 6.64 12.97
CA LEU A 238 -9.92 7.91 13.60
C LEU A 238 -8.75 8.91 13.59
N LYS A 239 -7.50 8.46 13.44
CA LYS A 239 -6.27 9.27 13.43
C LYS A 239 -6.18 10.26 14.61
N GLN A 240 -6.82 9.91 15.73
CA GLN A 240 -6.92 10.73 16.94
C GLN A 240 -6.42 9.92 18.14
N GLY A 241 -5.87 10.62 19.13
CA GLY A 241 -5.42 10.05 20.40
C GLY A 241 -3.91 9.88 20.55
N ALA A 242 -3.45 9.87 21.80
CA ALA A 242 -2.03 9.71 22.14
C ALA A 242 -1.48 8.31 21.79
N ASN A 243 -2.35 7.31 21.68
CA ASN A 243 -1.98 5.89 21.53
C ASN A 243 -2.06 5.37 20.08
N ILE A 244 -2.09 6.24 19.08
CA ILE A 244 -2.12 5.84 17.66
C ILE A 244 -0.92 4.94 17.31
N GLU A 245 0.30 5.34 17.66
CA GLU A 245 1.49 4.54 17.34
C GLU A 245 1.51 3.18 18.08
N ALA A 246 0.96 3.14 19.30
CA ALA A 246 0.80 1.88 20.04
C ALA A 246 -0.24 0.98 19.37
N SER A 247 -1.30 1.58 18.82
CA SER A 247 -2.36 0.86 18.11
C SER A 247 -1.85 0.22 16.82
N TYR A 248 -0.96 0.88 16.10
CA TYR A 248 -0.27 0.27 14.94
C TYR A 248 0.56 -0.96 15.33
N LEU A 249 1.30 -0.91 16.44
CA LEU A 249 2.05 -2.06 16.95
C LEU A 249 1.13 -3.20 17.37
N GLY A 250 0.06 -2.90 18.11
CA GLY A 250 -0.95 -3.87 18.52
C GLY A 250 -1.62 -4.54 17.32
N ALA A 251 -2.00 -3.75 16.30
CA ALA A 251 -2.60 -4.23 15.07
C ALA A 251 -1.64 -5.12 14.28
N ALA A 252 -0.37 -4.72 14.10
CA ALA A 252 0.64 -5.53 13.44
C ALA A 252 0.85 -6.88 14.13
N ARG A 253 0.93 -6.88 15.47
CA ARG A 253 1.01 -8.11 16.27
C ARG A 253 -0.20 -9.01 16.05
N CYS A 254 -1.41 -8.45 16.05
CA CYS A 254 -2.65 -9.20 15.86
C CYS A 254 -2.72 -9.81 14.45
N LEU A 255 -2.35 -9.07 13.41
CA LEU A 255 -2.34 -9.56 12.03
C LEU A 255 -1.32 -10.67 11.82
N TYR A 256 -0.11 -10.51 12.38
CA TYR A 256 0.90 -11.56 12.35
C TYR A 256 0.41 -12.85 13.04
N LYS A 257 -0.22 -12.74 14.21
CA LYS A 257 -0.79 -13.91 14.93
C LYS A 257 -1.94 -14.59 14.20
N GLN A 258 -2.61 -13.89 13.30
CA GLN A 258 -3.66 -14.43 12.43
C GLN A 258 -3.11 -14.98 11.11
N ALA A 259 -1.78 -14.97 10.90
CA ALA A 259 -1.12 -15.31 9.64
C ALA A 259 -1.58 -14.44 8.44
N GLU A 260 -2.09 -13.24 8.70
CA GLU A 260 -2.50 -12.29 7.66
C GLU A 260 -1.32 -11.40 7.24
N TYR A 261 -0.26 -12.04 6.74
CA TYR A 261 1.03 -11.40 6.47
C TYR A 261 0.94 -10.20 5.52
N VAL A 262 0.15 -10.30 4.44
CA VAL A 262 0.00 -9.23 3.45
C VAL A 262 -0.64 -7.98 4.07
N ARG A 263 -1.68 -8.14 4.91
CA ARG A 263 -2.32 -7.01 5.60
C ARG A 263 -1.38 -6.39 6.63
N CYS A 264 -0.61 -7.22 7.33
CA CYS A 264 0.40 -6.73 8.27
C CYS A 264 1.47 -5.90 7.57
N ILE A 265 1.91 -6.33 6.37
CA ILE A 265 2.88 -5.60 5.56
C ILE A 265 2.32 -4.24 5.13
N GLN A 266 1.10 -4.21 4.60
CA GLN A 266 0.44 -2.96 4.19
C GLN A 266 0.30 -1.98 5.36
N LEU A 267 -0.14 -2.47 6.53
CA LEU A 267 -0.29 -1.66 7.74
C LEU A 267 1.07 -1.14 8.26
N GLY A 268 2.10 -1.97 8.26
CA GLY A 268 3.45 -1.57 8.67
C GLY A 268 4.10 -0.57 7.70
N THR A 269 3.92 -0.73 6.39
CA THR A 269 4.37 0.26 5.40
C THR A 269 3.64 1.60 5.58
N GLY A 270 2.33 1.57 5.86
CA GLY A 270 1.56 2.77 6.20
C GLY A 270 2.07 3.48 7.45
N PHE A 271 2.52 2.73 8.46
CA PHE A 271 3.15 3.31 9.65
C PHE A 271 4.48 3.99 9.33
N ILE A 272 5.34 3.36 8.51
CA ILE A 272 6.66 3.91 8.14
C ILE A 272 6.51 5.25 7.40
N THR A 273 5.51 5.37 6.53
CA THR A 273 5.27 6.62 5.79
C THR A 273 4.69 7.73 6.68
N GLN A 274 3.83 7.38 7.63
CA GLN A 274 3.19 8.35 8.51
C GLN A 274 4.09 8.79 9.67
N PHE A 275 4.93 7.89 10.21
CA PHE A 275 5.72 8.12 11.42
C PHE A 275 7.22 7.79 11.22
N PRO A 276 7.93 8.44 10.28
CA PRO A 276 9.31 8.11 9.91
C PRO A 276 10.37 8.39 11.00
N LYS A 277 9.99 9.07 12.09
CA LYS A 277 10.86 9.37 13.24
C LYS A 277 10.42 8.67 14.53
N SER A 278 9.44 7.78 14.47
CA SER A 278 8.93 7.10 15.68
C SER A 278 9.96 6.11 16.23
N LEU A 279 10.06 6.07 17.55
CA LEU A 279 10.86 5.07 18.28
C LEU A 279 10.31 3.63 18.10
N LYS A 280 9.07 3.48 17.63
CA LYS A 280 8.39 2.19 17.41
C LYS A 280 8.69 1.59 16.03
N LEU A 281 9.42 2.31 15.17
CA LEU A 281 9.78 1.83 13.84
C LEU A 281 10.55 0.50 13.87
N ALA A 282 11.45 0.33 14.83
CA ALA A 282 12.23 -0.90 14.94
C ALA A 282 11.34 -2.13 15.18
N GLU A 283 10.31 -2.02 16.02
CA GLU A 283 9.35 -3.11 16.24
C GLU A 283 8.47 -3.37 15.02
N ILE A 284 8.02 -2.32 14.32
CA ILE A 284 7.24 -2.48 13.08
C ILE A 284 8.08 -3.18 12.01
N LEU A 285 9.33 -2.75 11.80
CA LEU A 285 10.26 -3.39 10.86
C LEU A 285 10.52 -4.86 11.24
N MET A 286 10.66 -5.17 12.53
CA MET A 286 10.76 -6.54 13.01
C MET A 286 9.50 -7.36 12.65
N PHE A 287 8.29 -6.81 12.83
CA PHE A 287 7.06 -7.50 12.43
C PHE A 287 6.94 -7.69 10.91
N LEU A 288 7.43 -6.75 10.10
CA LEU A 288 7.52 -6.92 8.65
C LEU A 288 8.45 -8.08 8.28
N GLY A 289 9.63 -8.16 8.90
CA GLY A 289 10.54 -9.29 8.73
C GLY A 289 9.89 -10.62 9.11
N LEU A 290 9.19 -10.66 10.25
CA LEU A 290 8.44 -11.85 10.70
C LEU A 290 7.36 -12.27 9.71
N CYS A 291 6.69 -11.32 9.05
CA CYS A 291 5.71 -11.62 8.01
C CYS A 291 6.36 -12.26 6.77
N TYR A 292 7.51 -11.75 6.32
CA TYR A 292 8.22 -12.37 5.19
C TYR A 292 8.77 -13.75 5.55
N GLN A 293 9.26 -13.93 6.78
CA GLN A 293 9.68 -15.23 7.28
C GLN A 293 8.51 -16.21 7.34
N GLY A 294 7.33 -15.79 7.81
CA GLY A 294 6.11 -16.60 7.81
C GLY A 294 5.52 -16.89 6.42
N MET A 295 6.00 -16.19 5.39
CA MET A 295 5.68 -16.44 3.97
C MET A 295 6.75 -17.28 3.26
N ASP A 296 7.67 -17.92 4.01
CA ASP A 296 8.80 -18.69 3.48
C ASP A 296 9.72 -17.87 2.55
N ARG A 297 9.90 -16.58 2.86
CA ARG A 297 10.77 -15.65 2.13
C ARG A 297 11.83 -15.04 3.05
N PRO A 298 12.78 -15.85 3.56
CA PRO A 298 13.82 -15.37 4.47
C PRO A 298 14.76 -14.35 3.79
N ASP A 299 14.96 -14.46 2.48
CA ASP A 299 15.67 -13.50 1.63
C ASP A 299 15.09 -12.09 1.74
N LYS A 300 13.77 -11.97 1.76
CA LYS A 300 13.07 -10.69 1.89
C LYS A 300 12.95 -10.23 3.34
N ALA A 301 13.08 -11.13 4.32
CA ALA A 301 12.99 -10.80 5.73
C ALA A 301 14.26 -10.11 6.27
N LEU A 302 15.45 -10.55 5.82
CA LEU A 302 16.74 -10.05 6.30
C LEU A 302 16.90 -8.52 6.22
N PRO A 303 16.59 -7.85 5.09
CA PRO A 303 16.73 -6.39 5.01
C PRO A 303 15.88 -5.64 6.03
N PHE A 304 14.71 -6.17 6.40
CA PHE A 304 13.87 -5.57 7.43
C PHE A 304 14.46 -5.73 8.82
N TYR A 305 15.09 -6.87 9.12
CA TYR A 305 15.77 -7.08 10.39
C TYR A 305 17.05 -6.25 10.50
N ASP A 306 17.83 -6.12 9.44
CA ASP A 306 19.01 -5.25 9.41
C ASP A 306 18.61 -3.81 9.70
N LYS A 307 17.56 -3.34 9.01
CA LYS A 307 17.04 -2.00 9.24
C LYS A 307 16.44 -1.85 10.63
N ALA A 308 15.73 -2.85 11.14
CA ALA A 308 15.21 -2.85 12.50
C ALA A 308 16.34 -2.73 13.54
N LEU A 309 17.46 -3.42 13.36
CA LEU A 309 18.60 -3.38 14.27
C LEU A 309 19.26 -2.01 14.37
N THR A 310 19.36 -1.29 13.25
CA THR A 310 19.93 0.08 13.27
C THR A 310 19.11 1.06 14.10
N MET A 311 17.83 0.76 14.33
CA MET A 311 16.88 1.62 15.04
C MET A 311 16.43 1.01 16.39
N ALA A 312 16.86 -0.21 16.71
CA ALA A 312 16.36 -0.98 17.84
C ALA A 312 16.95 -0.49 19.17
N GLY A 313 16.10 -0.38 20.19
CA GLY A 313 16.53 -0.22 21.58
C GLY A 313 17.16 -1.51 22.14
N PRO A 314 17.90 -1.42 23.25
CA PRO A 314 18.69 -2.52 23.81
C PRO A 314 17.88 -3.78 24.16
N LEU A 315 16.59 -3.63 24.48
CA LEU A 315 15.68 -4.75 24.78
C LEU A 315 15.26 -5.53 23.53
N LEU A 316 15.25 -4.89 22.36
CA LEU A 316 14.75 -5.48 21.11
C LEU A 316 15.88 -6.13 20.29
N VAL A 317 17.10 -5.59 20.39
CA VAL A 317 18.30 -6.08 19.70
C VAL A 317 18.53 -7.60 19.82
N PRO A 318 18.51 -8.23 21.00
CA PRO A 318 18.79 -9.67 21.10
C PRO A 318 17.77 -10.51 20.32
N LYS A 319 16.50 -10.12 20.39
CA LYS A 319 15.41 -10.80 19.68
C LYS A 319 15.54 -10.67 18.16
N ILE A 320 15.91 -9.49 17.66
CA ILE A 320 16.09 -9.31 16.21
C ILE A 320 17.28 -10.13 15.69
N LYS A 321 18.39 -10.19 16.45
CA LYS A 321 19.56 -11.00 16.08
C LYS A 321 19.23 -12.50 16.01
N GLU A 322 18.42 -13.00 16.94
CA GLU A 322 17.94 -14.38 16.90
C GLU A 322 17.13 -14.65 15.62
N LEU A 323 16.21 -13.74 15.28
CA LEU A 323 15.40 -13.85 14.06
C LEU A 323 16.26 -13.81 12.78
N GLN A 324 17.29 -12.96 12.74
CA GLN A 324 18.25 -12.94 11.63
C GLN A 324 18.98 -14.26 11.47
N ALA A 325 19.54 -14.80 12.56
CA ALA A 325 20.25 -16.07 12.52
C ALA A 325 19.35 -17.22 12.02
N THR A 326 18.06 -17.21 12.39
CA THR A 326 17.10 -18.20 11.85
C THR A 326 16.87 -18.05 10.34
N CYS A 327 16.85 -16.82 9.82
CA CYS A 327 16.69 -16.58 8.39
C CYS A 327 17.95 -16.93 7.59
N GLU A 328 19.13 -16.58 8.10
CA GLU A 328 20.42 -16.94 7.49
C GLU A 328 20.58 -18.48 7.43
N GLY A 329 20.24 -19.18 8.52
CA GLY A 329 20.25 -20.64 8.54
C GLY A 329 19.29 -21.27 7.53
N ALA A 330 18.11 -20.67 7.31
CA ALA A 330 17.13 -21.15 6.34
C ALA A 330 17.49 -20.86 4.87
N ILE A 331 18.33 -19.85 4.60
CA ILE A 331 18.82 -19.55 3.24
C ILE A 331 19.99 -20.47 2.85
N HIS A 332 20.75 -20.93 3.84
CA HIS A 332 21.92 -21.79 3.64
C HIS A 332 21.65 -23.29 3.79
N ALA A 333 20.43 -23.68 4.15
CA ALA A 333 19.96 -25.06 4.23
C ALA A 333 19.32 -25.53 2.92
#